data_AF-A0AAF0F2Y9-F1
#
_entry.id   AF-A0AAF0F2Y9-F1
#
_cell.length_a   1.000
_cell.length_b   1.000
_cell.length_c   1.000
_cell.angle_alpha   90.00
_cell.angle_beta   90.00
_cell.angle_gamma   90.00
#
_symmetry.space_group_name_H-M   'P 1'
#
loop_
_entity.id
_entity.type
_entity.pdbx_description
1 polymer ?
#
loop_
_entity_poly.entity_id
_entity_poly.type
_entity_poly.pdbx_seq_one_letter_code
_entity_poly.pdbx_strand_id
1 'polypeptide(L)'
;MLPGGSIALAHPAVDAETRLLVLPHPSSGAPTYFSTPAEGEHEMYELLVVRAEKPSARSWMVAARDAHAGGSVLADGALRVLSPIDPVFVLLGLLAESDAERRFCPADDLAEAAAERHAQRRATEGSVRPWPDIAPFLLHPRMAAHLQRICDTQDEPSASDGLVYRLSYDKIGALLSDKCARLAQSAVHDAAPETLGRQVRKELADAQHASDAEIRAAQESVARRLVQSYLPPAVAGRWVS
;
A
#
# COMPACT_ATOMS: atom_id res chain seq x y z
N MET A 1 -6.34 -12.22 21.09
CA MET A 1 -4.90 -12.01 20.87
C MET A 1 -4.72 -11.73 19.39
N LEU A 2 -4.67 -10.45 19.00
CA LEU A 2 -4.30 -10.07 17.63
C LEU A 2 -2.77 -10.06 17.57
N PRO A 3 -2.15 -10.56 16.48
CA PRO A 3 -0.70 -10.50 16.35
C PRO A 3 -0.31 -9.02 16.32
N GLY A 4 0.55 -8.61 17.25
CA GLY A 4 1.14 -7.28 17.23
C GLY A 4 1.90 -7.13 15.92
N GLY A 5 1.41 -6.26 15.03
CA GLY A 5 2.12 -5.92 13.81
C GLY A 5 3.52 -5.47 14.17
N SER A 6 4.54 -6.19 13.70
CA SER A 6 5.93 -5.82 13.91
C SER A 6 6.18 -4.52 13.15
N ILE A 7 6.37 -3.43 13.88
CA ILE A 7 6.91 -2.21 13.30
C ILE A 7 8.41 -2.45 13.13
N ALA A 8 8.84 -2.70 11.89
CA ALA A 8 10.25 -2.79 11.56
C ALA A 8 10.86 -1.38 11.53
N LEU A 9 11.61 -1.04 12.58
CA LEU A 9 12.48 0.13 12.61
C LEU A 9 13.73 -0.19 11.78
N ALA A 10 13.85 0.45 10.61
CA ALA A 10 15.06 0.37 9.80
C ALA A 10 16.21 1.06 10.53
N HIS A 11 16.95 0.32 11.34
CA HIS A 11 18.24 0.74 11.87
C HIS A 11 19.31 0.39 10.81
N PRO A 12 20.28 1.28 10.51
CA PRO A 12 21.31 1.07 9.48
C PRO A 12 22.35 -0.02 9.81
N ALA A 13 22.01 -1.02 10.63
CA ALA A 13 22.93 -2.11 10.97
C ALA A 13 22.20 -3.39 11.39
N VAL A 14 21.63 -4.15 10.45
CA VAL A 14 21.48 -5.62 10.54
C VAL A 14 21.49 -6.18 9.11
N ASP A 15 22.28 -7.24 8.90
CA ASP A 15 22.63 -7.93 7.64
C ASP A 15 21.47 -8.57 6.85
N ALA A 16 20.32 -7.90 6.72
CA ALA A 16 19.32 -8.22 5.72
C ALA A 16 19.26 -7.05 4.74
N GLU A 17 19.74 -7.25 3.51
CA GLU A 17 19.54 -6.27 2.42
C GLU A 17 18.05 -6.21 2.07
N THR A 18 17.27 -5.46 2.84
CA THR A 18 15.88 -5.15 2.49
C THR A 18 15.90 -4.28 1.24
N ARG A 19 15.70 -4.90 0.07
CA ARG A 19 15.65 -4.20 -1.21
C ARG A 19 14.41 -3.30 -1.25
N LEU A 20 14.65 -1.98 -1.26
CA LEU A 20 13.59 -1.02 -1.50
C LEU A 20 13.32 -0.88 -3.00
N LEU A 21 12.07 -1.10 -3.38
CA LEU A 21 11.50 -0.86 -4.70
C LEU A 21 11.00 0.57 -4.80
N VAL A 22 11.20 1.23 -5.93
CA VAL A 22 10.60 2.52 -6.25
C VAL A 22 9.43 2.30 -7.19
N LEU A 23 8.21 2.42 -6.67
CA LEU A 23 6.97 2.23 -7.42
C LEU A 23 6.07 3.49 -7.32
N PRO A 24 5.13 3.70 -8.25
CA PRO A 24 4.12 4.74 -8.13
C PRO A 24 3.20 4.47 -6.93
N HIS A 25 2.92 5.50 -6.14
CA HIS A 25 1.91 5.44 -5.09
C HIS A 25 0.53 5.13 -5.70
N PRO A 26 -0.24 4.19 -5.15
CA PRO A 26 -1.49 3.71 -5.75
C PRO A 26 -2.49 4.80 -6.13
N SER A 27 -2.68 5.81 -5.27
CA SER A 27 -3.70 6.85 -5.50
C SER A 27 -3.16 8.12 -6.17
N SER A 28 -1.86 8.41 -6.04
CA SER A 28 -1.29 9.69 -6.49
C SER A 28 -0.27 9.56 -7.62
N GLY A 29 0.22 8.36 -7.90
CA GLY A 29 1.28 8.11 -8.88
C GLY A 29 2.68 8.61 -8.46
N ALA A 30 2.80 9.28 -7.30
CA ALA A 30 4.06 9.82 -6.82
C ALA A 30 5.09 8.69 -6.52
N PRO A 31 6.40 8.92 -6.69
CA PRO A 31 7.40 7.93 -6.31
C PRO A 31 7.38 7.60 -4.81
N THR A 32 7.13 6.33 -4.50
CA THR A 32 7.08 5.79 -3.14
C THR A 32 7.97 4.57 -3.03
N TYR A 33 8.59 4.39 -1.86
CA TYR A 33 9.42 3.23 -1.59
C TYR A 33 8.58 2.11 -0.97
N PHE A 34 8.74 0.91 -1.51
CA PHE A 34 8.14 -0.30 -0.98
C PHE A 34 9.21 -1.34 -0.71
N SER A 35 8.93 -2.30 0.15
CA SER A 35 9.73 -3.51 0.29
C SER A 35 8.86 -4.72 0.04
N THR A 36 9.35 -5.64 -0.80
CA THR A 36 8.81 -7.00 -0.83
C THR A 36 9.36 -7.78 0.37
N PRO A 37 8.58 -8.73 0.91
CA PRO A 37 9.03 -9.56 2.02
C PRO A 37 10.28 -10.36 1.63
N ALA A 38 11.18 -10.60 2.59
CA ALA A 38 12.29 -11.54 2.41
C ALA A 38 11.77 -12.98 2.22
N GLU A 39 12.64 -13.92 1.86
CA GLU A 39 12.26 -15.35 1.83
C GLU A 39 11.65 -15.77 3.18
N GLY A 40 10.46 -16.38 3.15
CA GLY A 40 9.72 -16.80 4.35
C GLY A 40 8.70 -15.81 4.92
N GLU A 41 8.72 -14.52 4.54
CA GLU A 41 7.71 -13.55 4.96
C GLU A 41 6.55 -13.39 3.95
N HIS A 42 5.36 -13.00 4.42
CA HIS A 42 4.17 -12.84 3.57
C HIS A 42 3.75 -11.39 3.35
N GLU A 43 4.36 -10.43 4.05
CA GLU A 43 3.89 -9.05 4.12
C GLU A 43 4.75 -8.12 3.26
N MET A 44 4.10 -7.32 2.42
CA MET A 44 4.73 -6.20 1.73
C MET A 44 4.67 -4.97 2.62
N TYR A 45 5.69 -4.11 2.53
CA TYR A 45 5.77 -2.90 3.33
C TYR A 45 5.85 -1.66 2.45
N GLU A 46 5.24 -0.56 2.90
CA GLU A 46 5.41 0.79 2.38
C GLU A 46 6.28 1.60 3.35
N LEU A 47 7.22 2.39 2.81
CA LEU A 47 8.02 3.31 3.60
C LEU A 47 7.28 4.63 3.83
N LEU A 48 6.79 4.81 5.05
CA LEU A 48 6.21 6.06 5.52
C LEU A 48 7.28 6.95 6.14
N VAL A 49 7.21 8.25 5.83
CA VAL A 49 8.12 9.25 6.39
C VAL A 49 7.33 10.21 7.28
N VAL A 50 7.53 10.10 8.58
CA VAL A 50 6.93 10.99 9.58
C VAL A 50 7.88 12.14 9.86
N ARG A 51 7.41 13.37 9.63
CA ARG A 51 8.14 14.61 9.91
C ARG A 51 7.33 15.48 10.85
N ALA A 52 8.00 16.29 11.65
CA ALA A 52 7.32 17.31 12.45
C ALA A 52 6.71 18.38 11.52
N GLU A 53 5.46 18.75 11.76
CA GLU A 53 4.71 19.72 10.95
C GLU A 53 5.23 21.17 11.08
N LYS A 54 6.04 21.46 12.10
CA LYS A 54 6.53 22.80 12.43
C LYS A 54 7.99 23.01 11.99
N PRO A 55 8.43 24.26 11.73
CA PRO A 55 9.80 24.57 11.31
C PRO A 55 10.87 24.33 12.39
N SER A 56 10.52 23.82 13.58
CA SER A 56 11.53 23.36 14.53
C SER A 56 12.11 22.06 13.97
N ALA A 57 13.12 22.17 13.12
CA ALA A 57 13.97 21.07 12.70
C ALA A 57 14.34 20.26 13.95
N ARG A 58 13.83 19.03 14.02
CA ARG A 58 14.21 18.07 15.04
C ARG A 58 15.42 17.33 14.51
N SER A 59 16.32 16.95 15.40
CA SER A 59 17.43 16.06 15.08
C SER A 59 17.35 14.85 16.00
N TRP A 60 17.75 13.69 15.52
CA TRP A 60 17.92 12.52 16.37
C TRP A 60 19.37 12.43 16.82
N MET A 61 19.60 12.27 18.12
CA MET A 61 20.90 11.83 18.63
C MET A 61 20.86 10.31 18.71
N VAL A 62 21.70 9.64 17.93
CA VAL A 62 21.75 8.18 17.84
C VAL A 62 23.04 7.73 18.51
N ALA A 63 22.91 6.92 19.55
CA ALA A 63 24.05 6.32 20.22
C ALA A 63 24.76 5.35 19.27
N ALA A 64 26.09 5.29 19.35
CA ALA A 64 26.83 4.25 18.66
C ALA A 64 26.52 2.88 19.30
N ARG A 65 26.53 1.82 18.48
CA ARG A 65 26.35 0.44 18.98
C ARG A 65 27.58 -0.05 19.75
N ASP A 66 28.77 0.43 19.38
CA ASP A 66 30.00 0.21 20.12
C ASP A 66 30.16 1.31 21.17
N ALA A 67 30.37 0.92 22.43
CA ALA A 67 30.61 1.82 23.55
C ALA A 67 31.85 2.72 23.35
N HIS A 68 32.75 2.35 22.45
CA HIS A 68 33.98 3.10 22.15
C HIS A 68 33.83 4.03 20.94
N ALA A 69 32.71 3.98 20.23
CA ALA A 69 32.42 4.88 19.12
C ALA A 69 31.57 6.08 19.58
N GLY A 70 31.89 7.26 19.06
CA GLY A 70 31.08 8.46 19.31
C GLY A 70 29.69 8.34 18.67
N GLY A 71 28.66 8.84 19.36
CA GLY A 71 27.31 8.92 18.80
C GLY A 71 27.22 9.82 17.57
N SER A 72 26.10 9.75 16.85
CA SER A 72 25.84 10.53 15.64
C SER A 72 24.58 11.38 15.78
N VAL A 73 24.48 12.43 14.96
CA VAL A 73 23.30 13.30 14.90
C VAL A 73 22.68 13.21 13.51
N LEU A 74 21.42 12.79 13.43
CA LEU A 74 20.62 12.81 12.21
C LEU A 74 19.89 14.14 12.11
N ALA A 75 20.27 14.98 11.15
CA ALA A 75 19.82 16.36 11.06
C ALA A 75 18.38 16.54 10.55
N ASP A 76 17.81 15.56 9.84
CA ASP A 76 16.49 15.70 9.19
C ASP A 76 15.31 15.47 10.14
N GLY A 77 15.56 14.85 11.30
CA GLY A 77 14.53 14.52 12.29
C GLY A 77 13.45 13.56 11.79
N ALA A 78 13.62 12.97 10.61
CA ALA A 78 12.59 12.20 9.96
C ALA A 78 12.58 10.77 10.51
N LEU A 79 11.42 10.33 10.99
CA LEU A 79 11.19 8.93 11.36
C LEU A 79 10.69 8.19 10.11
N ARG A 80 11.43 7.16 9.70
CA ARG A 80 11.11 6.31 8.56
C ARG A 80 10.57 4.98 9.08
N VAL A 81 9.37 4.60 8.64
CA VAL A 81 8.65 3.43 9.14
C VAL A 81 8.27 2.55 7.96
N LEU A 82 8.60 1.26 8.02
CA LEU A 82 8.04 0.27 7.11
C LEU A 82 6.71 -0.22 7.69
N SER A 83 5.61 0.14 7.04
CA SER A 83 4.25 -0.25 7.44
C SER A 83 3.71 -1.32 6.50
N PRO A 84 3.08 -2.40 7.01
CA PRO A 84 2.44 -3.39 6.16
C PRO A 84 1.43 -2.76 5.20
N ILE A 85 1.43 -3.22 3.96
CA ILE A 85 0.47 -2.85 2.90
C ILE A 85 0.01 -4.11 2.17
N ASP A 86 -1.27 -4.18 1.78
CA ASP A 86 -1.73 -5.25 0.90
C ASP A 86 -1.26 -4.96 -0.54
N PRO A 87 -0.46 -5.85 -1.16
CA PRO A 87 0.07 -5.66 -2.52
C PRO A 87 -1.01 -5.38 -3.57
N VAL A 88 -2.25 -5.82 -3.33
CA VAL A 88 -3.39 -5.54 -4.21
C VAL A 88 -3.54 -4.04 -4.50
N PHE A 89 -3.33 -3.14 -3.53
CA PHE A 89 -3.44 -1.69 -3.79
C PHE A 89 -2.39 -1.20 -4.78
N VAL A 90 -1.16 -1.71 -4.67
CA VAL A 90 -0.07 -1.40 -5.60
C VAL A 90 -0.37 -1.96 -6.99
N LEU A 91 -0.81 -3.22 -7.08
CA LEU A 91 -1.23 -3.84 -8.34
C LEU A 91 -2.38 -3.07 -9.01
N LEU A 92 -3.38 -2.62 -8.25
CA LEU A 92 -4.46 -1.78 -8.78
C LEU A 92 -3.93 -0.46 -9.32
N GLY A 93 -3.03 0.22 -8.59
CA GLY A 93 -2.38 1.45 -9.05
C GLY A 93 -1.57 1.24 -10.34
N LEU A 94 -1.00 0.05 -10.50
CA LEU A 94 -0.24 -0.34 -11.69
C LEU A 94 -1.09 -0.84 -12.85
N LEU A 95 -2.31 -1.35 -12.64
CA LEU A 95 -3.05 -2.06 -13.70
C LEU A 95 -4.39 -1.41 -14.07
N ALA A 96 -5.06 -0.70 -13.15
CA ALA A 96 -6.46 -0.27 -13.33
C ALA A 96 -6.68 0.78 -14.43
N GLU A 97 -5.61 1.40 -14.92
CA GLU A 97 -5.68 2.39 -16.01
C GLU A 97 -5.20 1.82 -17.35
N SER A 98 -5.12 0.49 -17.46
CA SER A 98 -4.74 -0.22 -18.69
C SER A 98 -5.93 -0.89 -19.35
N ASP A 99 -5.78 -1.26 -20.62
CA ASP A 99 -6.71 -2.13 -21.32
C ASP A 99 -6.75 -3.57 -20.76
N ALA A 100 -6.10 -3.85 -19.61
CA ALA A 100 -6.14 -5.14 -18.92
C ALA A 100 -7.55 -5.57 -18.49
N GLU A 101 -8.54 -4.69 -18.56
CA GLU A 101 -9.95 -5.04 -18.40
C GLU A 101 -10.55 -5.70 -19.64
N ARG A 102 -9.99 -5.42 -20.82
CA ARG A 102 -10.61 -5.74 -22.11
C ARG A 102 -10.18 -7.10 -22.65
N ARG A 103 -8.96 -7.54 -22.35
CA ARG A 103 -8.40 -8.79 -22.85
C ARG A 103 -7.63 -9.53 -21.77
N PHE A 104 -7.61 -10.85 -21.89
CA PHE A 104 -6.71 -11.70 -21.11
C PHE A 104 -5.28 -11.52 -21.64
N CYS A 105 -4.33 -11.26 -20.73
CA CYS A 105 -2.92 -11.06 -21.03
C CYS A 105 -2.04 -11.89 -20.09
N PRO A 106 -0.92 -12.45 -20.56
CA PRO A 106 0.13 -12.98 -19.68
C PRO A 106 0.64 -11.92 -18.70
N ALA A 107 1.21 -12.36 -17.57
CA ALA A 107 1.79 -11.45 -16.57
C ALA A 107 2.93 -10.58 -17.16
N ASP A 108 3.73 -11.13 -18.07
CA ASP A 108 4.82 -10.43 -18.78
C ASP A 108 4.29 -9.24 -19.59
N ASP A 109 3.23 -9.45 -20.37
CA ASP A 109 2.58 -8.39 -21.15
C ASP A 109 1.94 -7.32 -20.25
N LEU A 110 1.35 -7.72 -19.12
CA LEU A 110 0.82 -6.77 -18.13
C LEU A 110 1.94 -5.92 -17.52
N ALA A 111 3.08 -6.53 -17.21
CA ALA A 111 4.23 -5.87 -16.65
C ALA A 111 4.85 -4.85 -17.61
N GLU A 112 5.04 -5.23 -18.87
CA GLU A 112 5.55 -4.34 -19.92
C GLU A 112 4.60 -3.16 -20.17
N ALA A 113 3.31 -3.44 -20.39
CA ALA A 113 2.30 -2.40 -20.62
C ALA A 113 2.17 -1.43 -19.43
N ALA A 114 2.31 -1.94 -18.20
CA ALA A 114 2.31 -1.09 -17.02
C ALA A 114 3.54 -0.20 -16.96
N ALA A 115 4.73 -0.75 -17.19
CA ALA A 115 5.98 0.01 -17.17
C ALA A 115 5.99 1.12 -18.22
N GLU A 116 5.55 0.82 -19.46
CA GLU A 116 5.48 1.79 -20.56
C GLU A 116 4.51 2.93 -20.24
N ARG A 117 3.28 2.61 -19.80
CA ARG A 117 2.26 3.62 -19.47
C ARG A 117 2.72 4.55 -18.36
N HIS A 118 3.32 4.01 -17.30
CA HIS A 118 3.81 4.84 -16.19
C HIS A 118 5.06 5.65 -16.57
N ALA A 119 5.91 5.15 -17.48
CA ALA A 119 7.00 5.93 -18.05
C ALA A 119 6.46 7.10 -18.88
N GLN A 120 5.43 6.86 -19.70
CA GLN A 120 4.81 7.91 -20.51
C GLN A 120 4.17 9.02 -19.67
N ARG A 121 3.50 8.66 -18.57
CA ARG A 121 2.94 9.66 -17.62
C ARG A 121 4.02 10.55 -17.03
N ARG A 122 5.13 9.95 -16.57
CA ARG A 122 6.25 10.72 -16.03
C ARG A 122 6.88 11.63 -17.07
N ALA A 123 6.99 11.17 -18.32
CA ALA A 123 7.48 12.00 -19.41
C ALA A 123 6.59 13.24 -19.60
N THR A 124 5.26 13.09 -19.53
CA THR A 124 4.34 14.24 -19.58
C THR A 124 4.44 15.17 -18.37
N GLU A 125 4.88 14.67 -17.22
CA GLU A 125 5.14 15.44 -15.99
C GLU A 125 6.57 16.03 -15.95
N GLY A 126 7.34 15.93 -17.04
CA GLY A 126 8.70 16.48 -17.13
C GLY A 126 9.78 15.63 -16.48
N SER A 127 9.49 14.38 -16.13
CA SER A 127 10.44 13.43 -15.55
C SER A 127 10.86 12.36 -16.54
N VAL A 128 12.17 12.21 -16.76
CA VAL A 128 12.74 11.30 -17.78
C VAL A 128 13.13 9.93 -17.18
N ARG A 129 13.00 9.74 -15.85
CA ARG A 129 13.45 8.50 -15.22
C ARG A 129 12.38 7.40 -15.37
N PRO A 130 12.74 6.23 -15.94
CA PRO A 130 11.82 5.11 -16.01
C PRO A 130 11.53 4.57 -14.61
N TRP A 131 10.54 3.68 -14.52
CA TRP A 131 10.24 2.91 -13.31
C TRP A 131 10.91 1.54 -13.40
N PRO A 132 12.13 1.36 -12.88
CA PRO A 132 12.87 0.10 -13.05
C PRO A 132 12.21 -1.06 -12.30
N ASP A 133 11.39 -0.78 -11.28
CA ASP A 133 10.86 -1.79 -10.38
C ASP A 133 9.45 -2.28 -10.72
N ILE A 134 8.74 -1.68 -11.69
CA ILE A 134 7.36 -2.09 -12.04
C ILE A 134 7.33 -3.53 -12.55
N ALA A 135 8.14 -3.85 -13.56
CA ALA A 135 8.14 -5.19 -14.14
C ALA A 135 8.67 -6.26 -13.15
N PRO A 136 9.82 -6.05 -12.46
CA PRO A 136 10.27 -6.99 -11.43
C PRO A 136 9.26 -7.20 -10.28
N PHE A 137 8.51 -6.16 -9.92
CA PHE A 137 7.46 -6.28 -8.91
C PHE A 137 6.29 -7.13 -9.41
N LEU A 138 5.73 -6.81 -10.58
CA LEU A 138 4.58 -7.53 -11.15
C LEU A 138 4.87 -9.01 -11.41
N LEU A 139 6.08 -9.31 -11.88
CA LEU A 139 6.54 -10.67 -12.19
C LEU A 139 7.08 -11.43 -10.97
N HIS A 140 7.10 -10.80 -9.80
CA HIS A 140 7.52 -11.47 -8.59
C HIS A 140 6.57 -12.65 -8.31
N PRO A 141 7.06 -13.88 -8.03
CA PRO A 141 6.20 -15.07 -7.89
C PRO A 141 5.05 -14.93 -6.89
N ARG A 142 5.28 -14.15 -5.83
CA ARG A 142 4.24 -13.86 -4.82
C ARG A 142 3.08 -13.01 -5.35
N MET A 143 3.26 -12.23 -6.41
CA MET A 143 2.21 -11.39 -6.97
C MET A 143 1.15 -12.20 -7.72
N ALA A 144 1.45 -13.41 -8.21
CA ALA A 144 0.48 -14.25 -8.92
C ALA A 144 -0.80 -14.49 -8.08
N ALA A 145 -0.66 -14.81 -6.80
CA ALA A 145 -1.80 -14.99 -5.90
C ALA A 145 -2.61 -13.69 -5.69
N HIS A 146 -1.93 -12.53 -5.68
CA HIS A 146 -2.59 -11.24 -5.57
C HIS A 146 -3.28 -10.82 -6.88
N LEU A 147 -2.70 -11.15 -8.04
CA LEU A 147 -3.32 -10.98 -9.34
C LEU A 147 -4.61 -11.80 -9.45
N GLN A 148 -4.60 -13.07 -9.06
CA GLN A 148 -5.80 -13.93 -9.05
C GLN A 148 -6.95 -13.39 -8.16
N ARG A 149 -6.62 -12.62 -7.12
CA ARG A 149 -7.60 -11.96 -6.24
C ARG A 149 -8.32 -10.78 -6.91
N ILE A 150 -7.74 -10.17 -7.95
CA ILE A 150 -8.30 -8.98 -8.63
C ILE A 150 -8.57 -9.20 -10.13
N CYS A 151 -8.10 -10.31 -10.70
CA CYS A 151 -8.26 -10.67 -12.10
C CYS A 151 -9.12 -11.93 -12.24
N ASP A 152 -9.89 -12.02 -13.32
CA ASP A 152 -10.28 -13.31 -13.88
C ASP A 152 -9.04 -13.96 -14.52
N THR A 153 -8.98 -15.29 -14.47
CA THR A 153 -7.84 -16.05 -14.98
C THR A 153 -8.29 -17.18 -15.91
N GLN A 154 -7.46 -17.49 -16.90
CA GLN A 154 -7.59 -18.66 -17.77
C GLN A 154 -6.24 -19.36 -17.90
N ASP A 155 -6.27 -20.67 -18.09
CA ASP A 155 -5.06 -21.46 -18.33
C ASP A 155 -4.50 -21.14 -19.71
N GLU A 156 -3.20 -20.84 -19.76
CA GLU A 156 -2.45 -20.61 -20.98
C GLU A 156 -1.08 -21.28 -20.84
N PRO A 157 -0.92 -22.51 -21.35
CA PRO A 157 0.32 -23.28 -21.18
C PRO A 157 1.57 -22.60 -21.76
N SER A 158 1.42 -21.62 -22.64
CA SER A 158 2.53 -20.85 -23.20
C SER A 158 2.99 -19.67 -22.32
N ALA A 159 2.21 -19.29 -21.29
CA ALA A 159 2.57 -18.23 -20.35
C ALA A 159 3.57 -18.71 -19.29
N SER A 160 4.37 -17.78 -18.75
CA SER A 160 5.44 -18.08 -17.79
C SER A 160 4.96 -18.71 -16.49
N ASP A 161 3.77 -18.33 -16.02
CA ASP A 161 3.09 -18.88 -14.85
C ASP A 161 1.89 -19.77 -15.21
N GLY A 162 1.73 -20.09 -16.50
CA GLY A 162 0.64 -20.91 -17.02
C GLY A 162 -0.73 -20.21 -17.05
N LEU A 163 -0.79 -18.90 -16.77
CA LEU A 163 -2.05 -18.15 -16.67
C LEU A 163 -2.04 -16.89 -17.54
N VAL A 164 -3.24 -16.52 -17.99
CA VAL A 164 -3.54 -15.18 -18.50
C VAL A 164 -4.55 -14.50 -17.58
N TYR A 165 -4.44 -13.18 -17.49
CA TYR A 165 -5.12 -12.35 -16.52
C TYR A 165 -5.94 -11.26 -17.20
N ARG A 166 -7.14 -11.00 -16.67
CA ARG A 166 -7.97 -9.85 -17.04
C ARG A 166 -8.54 -9.23 -15.77
N LEU A 167 -8.38 -7.92 -15.55
CA LEU A 167 -8.93 -7.26 -14.36
C LEU A 167 -10.44 -7.48 -14.23
N SER A 168 -10.88 -7.81 -13.01
CA SER A 168 -12.27 -8.14 -12.70
C SER A 168 -12.81 -7.19 -11.63
N TYR A 169 -13.64 -6.24 -12.06
CA TYR A 169 -14.19 -5.22 -11.16
C TYR A 169 -15.15 -5.80 -10.12
N ASP A 170 -15.78 -6.94 -10.41
CA ASP A 170 -16.60 -7.67 -9.45
C ASP A 170 -15.75 -8.21 -8.30
N LYS A 171 -14.60 -8.86 -8.62
CA LYS A 171 -13.64 -9.33 -7.61
C LYS A 171 -13.05 -8.17 -6.81
N ILE A 172 -12.70 -7.08 -7.48
CA ILE A 172 -12.17 -5.88 -6.84
C ILE A 172 -13.21 -5.29 -5.88
N GLY A 173 -14.46 -5.12 -6.32
CA GLY A 173 -15.55 -4.58 -5.50
C GLY A 173 -15.82 -5.44 -4.27
N ALA A 174 -15.86 -6.76 -4.42
CA ALA A 174 -16.02 -7.70 -3.31
C ALA A 174 -14.85 -7.59 -2.32
N LEU A 175 -13.61 -7.58 -2.80
CA LEU A 175 -12.40 -7.45 -1.99
C LEU A 175 -12.37 -6.13 -1.19
N LEU A 176 -12.76 -5.02 -1.82
CA LEU A 176 -12.82 -3.71 -1.16
C LEU A 176 -13.93 -3.66 -0.11
N SER A 177 -15.08 -4.26 -0.39
CA SER A 177 -16.20 -4.37 0.54
C SER A 177 -15.82 -5.18 1.78
N ASP A 178 -15.16 -6.32 1.58
CA ASP A 178 -14.64 -7.15 2.67
C ASP A 178 -13.58 -6.41 3.51
N LYS A 179 -12.71 -5.62 2.86
CA LYS A 179 -11.73 -4.78 3.57
C LYS A 179 -12.41 -3.72 4.43
N CYS A 180 -13.43 -3.04 3.90
CA CYS A 180 -14.21 -2.06 4.67
C CYS A 180 -14.92 -2.73 5.85
N ALA A 181 -15.57 -3.86 5.63
CA ALA A 181 -16.27 -4.60 6.69
C ALA A 181 -15.31 -5.02 7.82
N ARG A 182 -14.09 -5.46 7.49
CA ARG A 182 -13.07 -5.77 8.50
C ARG A 182 -12.61 -4.53 9.26
N LEU A 183 -12.36 -3.43 8.56
CA LEU A 183 -11.89 -2.18 9.18
C LEU A 183 -12.96 -1.51 10.05
N ALA A 184 -14.24 -1.69 9.73
CA ALA A 184 -15.37 -1.15 10.49
C ALA A 184 -15.68 -1.92 11.78
N GLN A 185 -14.98 -3.02 12.06
CA GLN A 185 -15.18 -3.78 13.31
C GLN A 185 -14.73 -2.95 14.51
N SER A 186 -15.57 -2.84 15.55
CA SER A 186 -15.24 -2.07 16.76
C SER A 186 -13.89 -2.43 17.37
N ALA A 187 -13.53 -3.72 17.37
CA ALA A 187 -12.23 -4.18 17.88
C ALA A 187 -11.01 -3.51 17.21
N VAL A 188 -11.11 -3.15 15.93
CA VAL A 188 -10.04 -2.43 15.20
C VAL A 188 -9.91 -1.00 15.72
N HIS A 189 -11.03 -0.33 15.99
CA HIS A 189 -11.04 1.04 16.51
C HIS A 189 -10.63 1.08 17.99
N ASP A 190 -11.03 0.10 18.77
CA ASP A 190 -10.66 -0.05 20.19
C ASP A 190 -9.17 -0.34 20.36
N ALA A 191 -8.58 -1.08 19.42
CA ALA A 191 -7.13 -1.32 19.38
C ALA A 191 -6.33 -0.07 18.96
N ALA A 192 -6.98 0.92 18.33
CA ALA A 192 -6.36 2.13 17.79
C ALA A 192 -7.13 3.41 18.20
N PRO A 193 -7.29 3.68 19.52
CA PRO A 193 -8.23 4.69 20.02
C PRO A 193 -7.83 6.12 19.65
N GLU A 194 -6.53 6.40 19.51
CA GLU A 194 -5.98 7.73 19.22
C GLU A 194 -5.85 8.03 17.71
N THR A 195 -6.00 7.02 16.86
CA THR A 195 -5.99 7.18 15.40
C THR A 195 -7.40 6.94 14.85
N LEU A 196 -7.78 5.69 14.58
CA LEU A 196 -9.07 5.34 13.99
C LEU A 196 -10.24 5.64 14.94
N GLY A 197 -10.10 5.35 16.23
CA GLY A 197 -11.13 5.69 17.23
C GLY A 197 -11.34 7.20 17.36
N ARG A 198 -10.27 8.00 17.22
CA ARG A 198 -10.36 9.46 17.20
C ARG A 198 -11.08 9.97 15.95
N GLN A 199 -10.90 9.33 14.79
CA GLN A 199 -11.62 9.70 13.58
C GLN A 199 -13.11 9.42 13.70
N VAL A 200 -13.50 8.26 14.27
CA VAL A 200 -14.92 7.94 14.53
C VAL A 200 -15.55 8.98 15.44
N ARG A 201 -14.91 9.32 16.57
CA ARG A 201 -15.40 10.36 17.50
C ARG A 201 -15.60 11.73 16.85
N LYS A 202 -14.82 12.05 15.80
CA LYS A 202 -14.97 13.32 15.05
C LYS A 202 -16.17 13.32 14.10
N GLU A 203 -16.65 12.15 13.68
CA GLU A 203 -17.82 12.02 12.80
C GLU A 203 -19.14 12.01 13.57
N LEU A 204 -19.10 11.70 14.86
CA LEU A 204 -20.26 11.72 15.74
C LEU A 204 -20.61 13.16 16.16
N ALA A 205 -21.89 13.51 16.11
CA ALA A 205 -22.39 14.81 16.58
C ALA A 205 -22.29 14.95 18.11
N ASP A 206 -22.61 13.88 18.85
CA ASP A 206 -22.39 13.75 20.29
C ASP A 206 -21.78 12.37 20.58
N ALA A 207 -20.46 12.32 20.77
CA ALA A 207 -19.74 11.09 21.03
C ALA A 207 -20.07 10.43 22.38
N GLN A 208 -20.68 11.14 23.34
CA GLN A 208 -21.02 10.60 24.66
C GLN A 208 -22.37 9.88 24.68
N HIS A 209 -23.29 10.27 23.79
CA HIS A 209 -24.66 9.73 23.73
C HIS A 209 -25.02 9.09 22.38
N ALA A 210 -24.04 8.89 21.50
CA ALA A 210 -24.26 8.25 20.21
C ALA A 210 -24.80 6.83 20.39
N SER A 211 -25.83 6.50 19.62
CA SER A 211 -26.37 5.15 19.51
C SER A 211 -25.40 4.20 18.81
N ASP A 212 -25.56 2.89 19.04
CA ASP A 212 -24.77 1.85 18.36
C ASP A 212 -24.87 1.93 16.82
N ALA A 213 -26.01 2.38 16.31
CA ALA A 213 -26.22 2.56 14.87
C ALA A 213 -25.40 3.74 14.32
N GLU A 214 -25.33 4.85 15.04
CA GLU A 214 -24.51 6.01 14.68
C GLU A 214 -23.01 5.68 14.76
N ILE A 215 -22.60 4.95 15.81
CA ILE A 215 -21.21 4.49 15.95
C ILE A 215 -20.83 3.59 14.77
N ARG A 216 -21.69 2.62 14.41
CA ARG A 216 -21.44 1.72 13.28
C ARG A 216 -21.34 2.48 11.95
N ALA A 217 -22.26 3.41 11.70
CA ALA A 217 -22.23 4.22 10.48
C ALA A 217 -20.94 5.07 10.39
N ALA A 218 -20.48 5.63 11.51
CA ALA A 218 -19.21 6.36 11.57
C ALA A 218 -18.00 5.45 11.36
N GLN A 219 -18.00 4.23 11.91
CA GLN A 219 -16.96 3.22 11.66
C GLN A 219 -16.87 2.83 10.19
N GLU A 220 -18.01 2.56 9.55
CA GLU A 220 -18.10 2.26 8.11
C GLU A 220 -17.61 3.41 7.24
N SER A 221 -17.99 4.65 7.58
CA SER A 221 -17.53 5.87 6.90
C SER A 221 -16.01 6.06 7.01
N VAL A 222 -15.45 5.95 8.22
CA VAL A 222 -14.01 6.02 8.47
C VAL A 222 -13.26 4.92 7.70
N ALA A 223 -13.74 3.68 7.75
CA ALA A 223 -13.16 2.55 7.05
C ALA A 223 -13.15 2.76 5.54
N ARG A 224 -14.28 3.21 4.97
CA ARG A 224 -14.39 3.53 3.54
C ARG A 224 -13.42 4.62 3.13
N ARG A 225 -13.34 5.72 3.89
CA ARG A 225 -12.40 6.82 3.61
C ARG A 225 -10.94 6.36 3.64
N LEU A 226 -10.58 5.49 4.60
CA LEU A 226 -9.23 4.94 4.70
C LEU A 226 -8.88 4.06 3.49
N VAL A 227 -9.80 3.20 3.04
CA VAL A 227 -9.59 2.40 1.83
C VAL A 227 -9.49 3.31 0.60
N GLN A 228 -10.37 4.30 0.47
CA GLN A 228 -10.38 5.24 -0.66
C GLN A 228 -9.07 6.02 -0.81
N SER A 229 -8.38 6.39 0.29
CA SER A 229 -7.13 7.14 0.20
C SER A 229 -5.99 6.39 -0.49
N TYR A 230 -6.11 5.06 -0.60
CA TYR A 230 -5.16 4.16 -1.26
C TYR A 230 -5.64 3.62 -2.60
N LEU A 231 -6.82 4.02 -3.11
CA LEU A 231 -7.31 3.57 -4.40
C LEU A 231 -6.80 4.45 -5.54
N PRO A 232 -6.40 3.86 -6.69
CA PRO A 232 -6.19 4.64 -7.90
C PRO A 232 -7.50 5.29 -8.37
N PRO A 233 -7.44 6.47 -9.03
CA PRO A 233 -8.63 7.19 -9.49
C PRO A 233 -9.61 6.34 -10.31
N ALA A 234 -9.10 5.47 -11.18
CA ALA A 234 -9.92 4.59 -12.02
C ALA A 234 -10.73 3.55 -11.23
N VAL A 235 -10.21 3.06 -10.09
CA VAL A 235 -10.95 2.14 -9.22
C VAL A 235 -11.88 2.92 -8.30
N ALA A 236 -11.40 4.03 -7.73
CA ALA A 236 -12.19 4.88 -6.84
C ALA A 236 -13.48 5.36 -7.52
N GLY A 237 -13.41 5.79 -8.79
CA GLY A 237 -14.57 6.26 -9.54
C GLY A 237 -15.64 5.19 -9.81
N ARG A 238 -15.26 3.91 -9.86
CA ARG A 238 -16.17 2.78 -10.15
C ARG A 238 -16.69 2.07 -8.90
N TRP A 239 -16.03 2.24 -7.77
CA TRP A 239 -16.45 1.63 -6.51
C TRP A 239 -17.48 2.47 -5.74
N VAL A 240 -17.63 3.75 -6.12
CA VAL A 240 -18.60 4.67 -5.51
C VAL A 240 -19.99 4.59 -6.17
N SER A 241 -20.10 3.96 -7.34
CA SER A 241 -21.35 3.63 -8.04
C SER A 241 -21.91 2.28 -7.63
#